data_AF-A0AAU9H6K9-F1
#
_entry.id   AF-A0AAU9H6K9-F1
#
_cell.length_a   1.000
_cell.length_b   1.000
_cell.length_c   1.000
_cell.angle_alpha   90.00
_cell.angle_beta   90.00
_cell.angle_gamma   90.00
#
_symmetry.space_group_name_H-M   'P 1'
#
loop_
_entity.id
_entity.type
_entity.pdbx_description
1 polymer ?
#
loop_
_entity_poly.entity_id
_entity_poly.type
_entity_poly.pdbx_seq_one_letter_code
_entity_poly.pdbx_strand_id
1 'polypeptide(L)'
;MPKNVLITGATSGIGEATAYAFSKEGENVILTGRRVERLEALKEELQATLSRPKKFGPLHWMLLIWRWSRTFAKPFSKVWVKSMS
;
A
#
# COMPACT_ATOMS: atom_id res chain seq x y z
N MET A 1 7.98 2.12 20.64
CA MET A 1 8.30 1.99 19.20
C MET A 1 7.52 0.81 18.67
N PRO A 2 6.79 0.93 17.54
CA PRO A 2 6.17 -0.23 16.92
C PRO A 2 7.25 -1.18 16.39
N LYS A 3 7.10 -2.46 16.69
CA LYS A 3 7.96 -3.56 16.24
C LYS A 3 7.56 -3.99 14.84
N ASN A 4 8.55 -4.43 14.06
CA ASN A 4 8.32 -5.00 12.75
C ASN A 4 8.14 -6.51 12.89
N VAL A 5 6.98 -7.01 12.50
CA VAL A 5 6.62 -8.43 12.60
C VAL A 5 6.47 -9.00 11.20
N LEU A 6 7.33 -9.94 10.83
CA LEU A 6 7.25 -10.67 9.57
C LEU A 6 6.45 -11.95 9.76
N ILE A 7 5.35 -12.08 9.02
CA ILE A 7 4.51 -13.28 9.05
C ILE A 7 4.67 -14.01 7.72
N THR A 8 5.13 -15.26 7.80
CA THR A 8 5.21 -16.18 6.67
C THR A 8 3.97 -17.06 6.62
N GLY A 9 3.31 -17.13 5.45
CA GLY A 9 2.06 -17.87 5.32
C GLY A 9 0.86 -17.16 5.96
N ALA A 10 0.78 -15.83 5.82
CA ALA A 10 -0.29 -15.03 6.43
C ALA A 10 -1.70 -15.30 5.86
N THR A 11 -1.84 -16.05 4.77
CA THR A 11 -3.08 -16.17 3.99
C THR A 11 -4.09 -17.21 4.51
N SER A 12 -3.81 -17.89 5.63
CA SER A 12 -4.76 -18.82 6.25
C SER A 12 -4.32 -19.27 7.65
N GLY A 13 -5.30 -19.55 8.51
CA GLY A 13 -5.10 -20.27 9.77
C GLY A 13 -4.31 -19.46 10.79
N ILE A 14 -3.21 -20.02 11.30
CA ILE A 14 -2.41 -19.37 12.36
C ILE A 14 -1.80 -18.06 11.86
N GLY A 15 -1.32 -18.00 10.62
CA GLY A 15 -0.72 -16.79 10.06
C GLY A 15 -1.70 -15.62 9.97
N GLU A 16 -2.96 -15.92 9.65
CA GLU A 16 -4.06 -14.95 9.59
C GLU A 16 -4.42 -14.44 11.00
N ALA A 17 -4.66 -15.35 11.94
CA ALA A 17 -4.97 -15.00 13.33
C ALA A 17 -3.84 -14.16 13.97
N THR A 18 -2.59 -14.50 13.67
CA THR A 18 -1.41 -13.77 14.13
C THR A 18 -1.34 -12.36 13.53
N ALA A 19 -1.66 -12.22 12.25
CA ALA A 19 -1.73 -10.92 11.58
C ALA A 19 -2.81 -10.02 12.21
N TYR A 20 -3.95 -10.59 12.57
CA TYR A 20 -5.02 -9.90 13.28
C TYR A 20 -4.59 -9.44 14.68
N ALA A 21 -3.95 -10.31 15.47
CA ALA A 21 -3.50 -9.98 16.81
C ALA A 21 -2.49 -8.82 16.81
N PHE A 22 -1.42 -8.93 16.00
CA PHE A 22 -0.40 -7.89 15.93
C PHE A 22 -0.90 -6.58 15.30
N SER A 23 -1.86 -6.66 14.37
CA SER A 23 -2.47 -5.45 13.82
C SER A 23 -3.31 -4.72 14.87
N LYS A 24 -4.06 -5.43 15.72
CA LYS A 24 -4.81 -4.81 16.84
C LYS A 24 -3.89 -4.14 17.86
N GLU A 25 -2.71 -4.70 18.09
CA GLU A 25 -1.70 -4.08 18.96
C GLU A 25 -1.01 -2.85 18.33
N GLY A 26 -1.27 -2.56 17.05
CA GLY A 26 -0.72 -1.40 16.35
C GLY A 26 0.71 -1.59 15.85
N GLU A 27 1.15 -2.85 15.73
CA GLU A 27 2.49 -3.20 15.26
C GLU A 27 2.63 -3.14 13.74
N ASN A 28 3.87 -3.04 13.25
CA ASN A 28 4.15 -3.04 11.82
C ASN A 28 4.21 -4.48 11.29
N VAL A 29 3.05 -5.00 10.91
CA VAL A 29 2.95 -6.34 10.31
C VAL A 29 3.31 -6.31 8.82
N ILE A 30 4.21 -7.20 8.42
CA ILE A 30 4.58 -7.52 7.04
C ILE A 30 4.05 -8.92 6.73
N LEU A 31 3.14 -9.01 5.75
CA LEU A 31 2.48 -10.24 5.36
C LEU A 31 3.17 -10.84 4.14
N THR A 32 3.46 -12.14 4.18
CA THR A 32 4.00 -12.86 3.02
C THR A 32 3.20 -14.14 2.76
N GLY A 33 3.00 -14.46 1.49
CA GLY A 33 2.20 -15.60 1.04
C GLY A 33 2.34 -15.84 -0.46
N ARG A 34 1.92 -17.02 -0.91
CA ARG A 34 2.00 -17.43 -2.32
C ARG A 34 0.84 -16.91 -3.19
N ARG A 35 -0.27 -16.52 -2.56
CA ARG A 35 -1.49 -16.06 -3.24
C ARG A 35 -1.68 -14.59 -2.93
N VAL A 36 -1.59 -13.76 -3.97
CA VAL A 36 -1.62 -12.30 -3.84
C VAL A 36 -3.03 -11.83 -3.48
N GLU A 37 -4.05 -12.42 -4.09
CA GLU A 37 -5.45 -12.01 -3.95
C GLU A 37 -5.93 -12.15 -2.49
N ARG A 38 -5.55 -13.24 -1.82
CA ARG A 38 -5.86 -13.45 -0.39
C ARG A 38 -5.10 -12.49 0.51
N LEU A 39 -3.89 -12.10 0.11
CA LEU A 39 -3.05 -11.21 0.88
C LEU A 39 -3.55 -9.75 0.79
N GLU A 40 -4.08 -9.37 -0.37
CA GLU A 40 -4.76 -8.09 -0.58
C GLU A 40 -6.07 -8.01 0.21
N ALA A 41 -6.92 -9.04 0.14
CA ALA A 41 -8.15 -9.11 0.92
C ALA A 41 -7.86 -8.98 2.43
N LEU A 42 -6.90 -9.76 2.95
CA LEU A 42 -6.49 -9.67 4.36
C LEU A 42 -5.94 -8.28 4.71
N LYS A 43 -5.19 -7.65 3.82
CA LYS A 43 -4.68 -6.29 4.04
C LYS A 43 -5.83 -5.28 4.15
N GLU A 44 -6.85 -5.37 3.30
CA GLU A 44 -8.02 -4.49 3.36
C GLU A 44 -8.80 -4.66 4.67
N GLU A 45 -9.05 -5.91 5.08
CA GLU A 45 -9.72 -6.23 6.35
C GLU A 45 -8.95 -5.67 7.56
N LEU A 46 -7.62 -5.84 7.57
CA LEU A 46 -6.77 -5.32 8.63
C LEU A 46 -6.73 -3.79 8.62
N GLN A 47 -6.68 -3.16 7.45
CA GLN A 47 -6.72 -1.70 7.31
C GLN A 47 -8.04 -1.10 7.78
N ALA A 48 -9.17 -1.76 7.54
CA ALA A 48 -10.48 -1.33 8.04
C ALA A 48 -10.57 -1.38 9.57
N THR A 49 -9.86 -2.32 10.20
CA THR A 49 -9.87 -2.51 11.66
C THR A 49 -8.86 -1.61 12.39
N LEU A 50 -7.81 -1.16 11.72
CA LEU A 50 -6.73 -0.36 12.31
C LEU A 50 -7.18 1.08 12.62
N SER A 51 -7.14 1.47 13.90
CA SER A 51 -7.43 2.86 14.34
C SER A 51 -6.37 3.88 13.92
N ARG A 52 -5.21 3.42 13.42
CA ARG A 52 -4.11 4.26 12.96
C ARG A 52 -3.94 4.04 11.46
N PRO A 53 -4.31 5.02 10.60
CA PRO A 53 -4.07 4.88 9.18
C PRO A 53 -2.57 4.74 8.95
N LYS A 54 -2.12 3.61 8.37
CA LYS A 54 -0.75 3.49 7.87
C LYS A 54 -0.62 4.55 6.78
N LYS A 55 0.07 5.65 7.09
CA LYS A 55 0.41 6.71 6.13
C LYS A 55 1.28 6.10 5.01
N PHE A 56 0.65 5.53 3.98
CA PHE A 56 1.24 5.51 2.66
C PHE A 56 1.18 6.96 2.19
N GLY A 57 2.32 7.65 2.21
CA GLY A 57 2.39 9.01 1.71
C GLY A 57 2.74 9.03 0.23
N PRO A 58 1.80 9.33 -0.68
CA PRO A 58 2.11 9.82 -2.01
C PRO A 58 1.97 11.36 -2.10
N LEU A 59 1.86 12.08 -0.98
CA LEU A 59 1.59 13.52 -1.02
C LEU A 59 2.82 14.38 -1.37
N HIS A 60 4.05 13.86 -1.26
CA HIS A 60 5.26 14.60 -1.66
C HIS A 60 5.60 14.42 -3.15
N TRP A 61 5.31 13.24 -3.72
CA TRP A 61 5.69 12.91 -5.10
C TRP A 61 4.94 13.76 -6.14
N MET A 62 3.73 14.21 -5.82
CA MET A 62 2.94 15.06 -6.72
C MET A 62 3.54 16.46 -6.88
N LEU A 63 4.18 17.01 -5.84
CA LEU A 63 4.91 18.28 -5.92
C LEU A 63 6.22 18.14 -6.70
N LEU A 64 6.90 16.99 -6.59
CA LEU A 64 8.14 16.73 -7.36
C LEU A 64 7.85 16.53 -8.85
N ILE A 65 6.77 15.83 -9.21
CA ILE A 65 6.35 15.68 -10.62
C ILE A 65 5.90 17.04 -11.20
N TRP A 66 5.23 17.89 -10.41
CA TRP A 66 4.82 19.24 -10.86
C TRP A 66 6.00 20.22 -11.00
N ARG A 67 7.05 20.10 -10.18
CA ARG A 67 8.28 20.90 -10.35
C ARG A 67 9.04 20.48 -11.62
N TRP A 68 9.02 19.20 -11.98
CA TRP A 68 9.73 18.66 -13.13
C TRP A 68 9.02 18.93 -14.48
N SER A 69 7.69 19.07 -14.48
CA SER A 69 6.93 19.38 -15.70
C SER A 69 7.10 20.82 -16.21
N ARG A 70 7.59 21.75 -15.38
CA ARG A 70 7.88 23.14 -15.80
C ARG A 70 9.17 23.30 -16.59
N THR A 71 10.10 22.35 -16.52
CA THR A 71 11.41 22.44 -17.18
C THR A 71 11.45 21.74 -18.55
N PHE A 72 10.48 20.90 -18.88
CA PHE A 72 10.46 20.13 -20.15
C PHE A 72 9.15 20.30 -20.95
N ALA A 73 8.52 21.46 -20.90
CA ALA A 73 7.28 21.73 -21.63
C ALA A 73 7.52 22.28 -23.04
N LYS A 74 8.07 21.48 -23.98
CA LYS A 74 7.90 21.59 -25.46
C LYS A 74 8.31 20.27 -26.13
N PRO A 75 7.53 19.57 -27.00
CA PRO A 75 6.09 19.53 -27.24
C PRO A 75 5.56 18.06 -27.26
N PHE A 76 4.83 17.59 -26.24
CA PHE A 76 4.22 16.25 -26.24
C PHE A 76 2.70 16.28 -25.97
N SER A 77 2.03 17.33 -26.43
CA SER A 77 0.59 17.54 -26.19
C SER A 77 -0.35 16.81 -27.17
N LYS A 78 0.15 15.97 -28.09
CA LYS A 78 -0.69 15.36 -29.15
C LYS A 78 -0.88 13.85 -29.11
N VAL A 79 -0.21 13.11 -28.23
CA VAL A 79 -0.29 11.62 -28.25
C VAL A 79 -1.28 11.04 -27.24
N TRP A 80 -1.60 11.76 -26.15
CA TRP A 80 -2.29 11.14 -25.00
C TRP A 80 -3.81 11.37 -24.89
N VAL A 81 -4.42 12.17 -25.76
CA VAL A 81 -5.88 12.45 -25.69
C VAL A 81 -6.73 11.37 -26.38
N LYS A 82 -6.13 10.45 -27.15
CA LYS A 82 -6.89 9.47 -27.96
C LYS A 82 -7.00 8.06 -27.37
N SER A 83 -6.51 7.82 -26.15
CA SER A 83 -6.50 6.48 -25.53
C SER A 83 -7.45 6.33 -24.33
N MET A 84 -8.35 7.28 -24.11
CA MET A 84 -9.39 7.24 -23.07
C MET A 84 -10.77 7.56 -23.69
N SER A 85 -11.17 6.77 -24.69
CA SER A 85 -12.58 6.57 -25.07
C SER A 85 -12.87 5.09 -25.10
#